data_AF-A0A951BF13-F1
#
_entry.id   AF-A0A951BF13-F1
#
_cell.length_a   1.000
_cell.length_b   1.000
_cell.length_c   1.000
_cell.angle_alpha   90.00
_cell.angle_beta   90.00
_cell.angle_gamma   90.00
#
_symmetry.space_group_name_H-M   'P 1'
#
loop_
_entity.id
_entity.type
_entity.pdbx_description
1 polymer ?
#
loop_
_entity_poly.entity_id
_entity_poly.type
_entity_poly.pdbx_seq_one_letter_code
_entity_poly.pdbx_strand_id
1 'polypeptide(L)'
;MPESATNPIYAANRASIDLAYPGDRFGCWLQLIVQIDDQTAQPNSNRFMMRNVLVGPQEYAITGSISCAVAGVCAATGSGIIDVVNNQSYLVSWLNTAVGRCQVTLQQWP
;
A
#
# COMPACT_ATOMS: atom_id res chain seq x y z
N MET A 1 5.69 37.81 -27.60
CA MET A 1 5.71 37.11 -26.29
C MET A 1 5.52 35.64 -26.61
N PRO A 2 6.47 34.73 -26.37
CA PRO A 2 6.22 33.32 -26.64
C PRO A 2 5.42 32.72 -25.48
N GLU A 3 4.28 32.15 -25.86
CA GLU A 3 3.37 31.35 -25.05
C GLU A 3 4.09 30.08 -24.61
N SER A 4 4.38 29.96 -23.30
CA SER A 4 4.99 28.76 -22.72
C SER A 4 4.01 27.61 -22.87
N ALA A 5 4.30 26.71 -23.82
CA ALA A 5 3.60 25.46 -24.01
C ALA A 5 3.67 24.65 -22.71
N THR A 6 2.56 24.65 -21.95
CA THR A 6 2.35 23.70 -20.85
C THR A 6 2.09 22.35 -21.51
N ASN A 7 3.13 21.53 -21.55
CA ASN A 7 3.13 20.21 -22.16
C ASN A 7 2.06 19.30 -21.49
N PRO A 8 1.00 18.83 -22.20
CA PRO A 8 -0.10 18.09 -21.59
C PRO A 8 0.21 16.59 -21.47
N ILE A 9 1.40 16.21 -20.99
CA ILE A 9 1.81 14.79 -20.95
C ILE A 9 1.41 14.09 -19.63
N TYR A 10 1.05 14.85 -18.59
CA TYR A 10 0.46 14.30 -17.38
C TYR A 10 -0.88 14.97 -17.10
N ALA A 11 -1.88 14.75 -17.97
CA ALA A 11 -3.20 14.57 -17.41
C ALA A 11 -3.05 13.36 -16.47
N ALA A 12 -2.81 13.63 -15.19
CA ALA A 12 -2.54 12.63 -14.17
C ALA A 12 -3.65 11.59 -14.22
N ASN A 13 -3.40 10.46 -14.88
CA ASN A 13 -4.36 9.37 -14.93
C ASN A 13 -4.41 8.82 -13.51
N ARG A 14 -5.51 9.11 -12.82
CA ARG A 14 -5.77 8.66 -11.46
C ARG A 14 -6.41 7.28 -11.51
N ALA A 15 -5.93 6.37 -10.68
CA ALA A 15 -6.44 5.02 -10.52
C ALA A 15 -7.23 4.87 -9.22
N SER A 16 -8.11 3.88 -9.24
CA SER A 16 -8.56 3.21 -8.01
C SER A 16 -7.85 1.87 -7.90
N ILE A 17 -7.26 1.58 -6.75
CA ILE A 17 -6.59 0.31 -6.46
C ILE A 17 -7.25 -0.38 -5.28
N ASP A 18 -7.19 -1.70 -5.26
CA ASP A 18 -7.71 -2.51 -4.15
C ASP A 18 -6.54 -3.02 -3.32
N LEU A 19 -6.38 -2.50 -2.10
CA LEU A 19 -5.42 -3.02 -1.14
C LEU A 19 -6.05 -4.24 -0.49
N ALA A 20 -5.54 -5.41 -0.84
CA ALA A 20 -6.00 -6.67 -0.30
C ALA A 20 -5.03 -7.16 0.76
N TYR A 21 -5.55 -7.45 1.93
CA TYR A 21 -4.90 -8.30 2.91
C TYR A 21 -5.63 -9.65 2.90
N PRO A 22 -5.13 -10.63 2.13
CA PRO A 22 -5.67 -11.98 2.16
C PRO A 22 -5.26 -12.52 3.52
N GLY A 23 -6.21 -12.45 4.45
CA GLY A 23 -5.98 -12.63 5.88
C GLY A 23 -4.99 -13.73 6.18
N ASP A 24 -4.10 -13.49 7.13
CA ASP A 24 -3.18 -14.54 7.50
C ASP A 24 -3.92 -15.75 8.09
N ARG A 25 -3.27 -16.92 7.99
CA ARG A 25 -3.75 -18.16 8.59
C ARG A 25 -3.80 -18.14 10.12
N PHE A 26 -3.37 -17.06 10.76
CA PHE A 26 -3.14 -16.92 12.19
C PHE A 26 -4.11 -15.95 12.89
N GLY A 27 -5.04 -15.34 12.14
CA GLY A 27 -6.01 -14.38 12.63
C GLY A 27 -5.40 -13.07 13.14
N CYS A 28 -4.30 -12.58 12.56
CA CYS A 28 -3.69 -11.35 13.06
C CYS A 28 -4.50 -10.10 12.69
N TRP A 29 -4.49 -9.16 13.63
CA TRP A 29 -5.07 -7.84 13.49
C TRP A 29 -4.03 -6.86 12.93
N LEU A 30 -4.38 -6.21 11.82
CA LEU A 30 -3.53 -5.23 11.15
C LEU A 30 -4.03 -3.82 11.44
N GLN A 31 -3.18 -3.00 12.05
CA GLN A 31 -3.40 -1.57 12.19
C GLN A 31 -2.32 -0.84 11.40
N LEU A 32 -2.54 -0.72 10.09
CA LEU A 32 -1.58 -0.17 9.14
C LEU A 32 -2.03 1.17 8.57
N ILE A 33 -1.06 2.03 8.31
CA ILE A 33 -1.16 3.26 7.52
C ILE A 33 -0.38 3.00 6.25
N VAL A 34 -1.06 3.09 5.10
CA VAL A 34 -0.50 2.88 3.77
C VAL A 34 -0.49 4.22 3.04
N GLN A 35 0.68 4.65 2.58
CA GLN A 35 0.85 5.83 1.76
C GLN A 35 1.36 5.40 0.39
N ILE A 36 0.71 5.86 -0.68
CA ILE A 36 1.10 5.66 -2.07
C ILE A 36 0.86 7.00 -2.77
N ASP A 37 1.88 7.55 -3.42
CA ASP A 37 1.82 8.93 -3.95
C ASP A 37 1.48 9.95 -2.81
N ASP A 38 0.56 10.87 -3.05
CA ASP A 38 0.03 11.83 -2.09
C ASP A 38 -1.17 11.29 -1.28
N GLN A 39 -1.57 10.04 -1.53
CA GLN A 39 -2.72 9.42 -0.91
C GLN A 39 -2.31 8.60 0.31
N THR A 40 -3.10 8.71 1.39
CA THR A 40 -2.94 7.91 2.61
C THR A 40 -4.21 7.13 2.90
N ALA A 41 -4.06 5.86 3.26
CA ALA A 41 -5.13 4.94 3.59
C ALA A 41 -4.87 4.27 4.94
N GLN A 42 -5.95 3.96 5.66
CA GLN A 42 -5.93 3.12 6.86
C GLN A 42 -6.88 1.95 6.63
N PRO A 43 -6.41 0.86 5.99
CA PRO A 43 -7.25 -0.30 5.71
C PRO A 43 -7.88 -0.82 7.01
N ASN A 44 -9.21 -0.88 7.04
CA ASN A 44 -10.00 -1.32 8.19
C ASN A 44 -10.72 -2.67 7.94
N SER A 45 -10.41 -3.31 6.82
CA SER A 45 -10.95 -4.61 6.43
C SER A 45 -9.97 -5.32 5.49
N ASN A 46 -10.23 -6.59 5.17
CA ASN A 46 -9.37 -7.40 4.31
C ASN A 46 -9.22 -6.84 2.88
N ARG A 47 -10.12 -5.96 2.44
CA ARG A 47 -10.04 -5.30 1.14
C ARG A 47 -10.40 -3.83 1.32
N PHE A 48 -9.49 -2.95 0.93
CA PHE A 48 -9.67 -1.51 1.04
C PHE A 48 -9.43 -0.86 -0.31
N MET A 49 -10.42 -0.13 -0.82
CA MET A 49 -10.29 0.57 -2.09
C MET A 49 -9.69 1.96 -1.88
N MET A 50 -8.47 2.15 -2.36
CA MET A 50 -7.77 3.43 -2.36
C MET A 50 -8.00 4.13 -3.70
N ARG A 51 -8.46 5.37 -3.69
CA ARG A 51 -8.80 6.15 -4.89
C ARG A 51 -7.79 7.26 -5.10
N ASN A 52 -7.78 7.81 -6.30
CA ASN A 52 -7.01 9.01 -6.65
C ASN A 52 -5.48 8.83 -6.58
N VAL A 53 -4.99 7.61 -6.81
CA VAL A 53 -3.55 7.32 -6.87
C VAL A 53 -3.03 7.57 -8.28
N LEU A 54 -1.86 8.19 -8.47
CA LEU A 54 -1.25 8.30 -9.80
C LEU A 54 -0.97 6.91 -10.40
N VAL A 55 -1.35 6.72 -11.67
CA VAL A 55 -0.97 5.54 -12.47
C VAL A 55 0.53 5.56 -12.78
N GLY A 56 1.14 4.36 -12.88
CA GLY A 56 2.56 4.17 -13.17
C GLY A 56 3.40 3.89 -11.92
N PRO A 57 4.74 3.98 -12.01
CA PRO A 57 5.62 3.72 -10.88
C PRO A 57 5.39 4.72 -9.74
N GLN A 58 4.94 4.23 -8.58
CA GLN A 58 4.73 5.01 -7.37
C GLN A 58 5.51 4.44 -6.19
N GLU A 59 6.12 5.33 -5.42
CA GLU A 59 6.65 4.99 -4.12
C GLU A 59 5.51 4.72 -3.15
N TYR A 60 5.70 3.70 -2.31
CA TYR A 60 4.83 3.42 -1.19
C TYR A 60 5.60 3.39 0.12
N ALA A 61 4.90 3.74 1.19
CA ALA A 61 5.35 3.57 2.56
C ALA A 61 4.21 2.98 3.39
N ILE A 62 4.53 2.02 4.25
CA ILE A 62 3.59 1.37 5.17
C ILE A 62 4.18 1.43 6.56
N THR A 63 3.38 1.87 7.52
CA THR A 63 3.74 1.89 8.95
C THR A 63 2.58 1.39 9.79
N GLY A 64 2.84 0.99 11.04
CA GLY A 64 1.80 0.64 12.00
C GLY A 64 2.17 -0.52 12.90
N SER A 65 1.20 -1.37 13.22
CA SER A 65 1.41 -2.56 14.03
C SER A 65 0.62 -3.76 13.49
N ILE A 66 1.18 -4.94 13.73
CA ILE A 66 0.53 -6.22 13.47
C ILE A 66 0.47 -6.96 14.81
N SER A 67 -0.73 -7.41 15.18
CA SER A 67 -0.98 -8.12 16.43
C SER A 67 -1.51 -9.52 16.14
N CYS A 68 -0.73 -10.52 16.49
CA CYS A 68 -1.03 -11.93 16.27
C CYS A 68 -1.21 -12.64 17.61
N ALA A 69 -2.25 -13.47 17.75
CA ALA A 69 -2.44 -14.28 18.95
C ALA A 69 -1.25 -15.22 19.21
N VAL A 70 -0.64 -15.75 18.15
CA VAL A 70 0.49 -16.72 18.24
C VAL A 70 1.88 -16.08 18.17
N ALA A 71 2.01 -14.90 17.56
CA ALA A 71 3.32 -14.25 17.31
C ALA A 71 3.52 -12.95 18.11
N GLY A 72 2.52 -12.54 18.90
CA GLY A 72 2.54 -11.29 19.66
C GLY A 72 2.34 -10.06 18.77
N VAL A 73 2.74 -8.90 19.30
CA VAL A 73 2.64 -7.61 18.61
C VAL A 73 4.01 -7.22 18.04
N CYS A 74 4.04 -6.80 16.78
CA CYS A 74 5.23 -6.23 16.16
C CYS A 74 4.92 -4.87 15.53
N ALA A 75 5.92 -3.98 15.57
CA ALA A 75 5.92 -2.75 14.77
C ALA A 75 6.13 -3.12 13.29
N ALA A 76 5.25 -2.62 12.44
CA ALA A 76 5.20 -2.95 11.02
C ALA A 76 5.73 -1.78 10.20
N THR A 77 6.71 -2.05 9.34
CA THR A 77 7.31 -1.04 8.45
C THR A 77 7.56 -1.64 7.07
N GLY A 78 7.30 -0.86 6.03
CA GLY A 78 7.52 -1.27 4.65
C GLY A 78 7.68 -0.06 3.74
N SER A 79 8.50 -0.18 2.70
CA SER A 79 8.58 0.81 1.62
C SER A 79 9.08 0.15 0.36
N GLY A 80 8.81 0.77 -0.78
CA GLY A 80 9.26 0.31 -2.08
C GLY A 80 8.58 1.06 -3.21
N ILE A 81 8.68 0.50 -4.42
CA ILE A 81 8.01 1.02 -5.61
C ILE A 81 7.07 -0.05 -6.13
N ILE A 82 5.86 0.34 -6.51
CA ILE A 82 4.88 -0.48 -7.22
C ILE A 82 4.53 0.20 -8.54
N ASP A 83 4.14 -0.58 -9.54
CA ASP A 83 3.51 -0.02 -10.75
C ASP A 83 2.00 0.03 -10.54
N VAL A 84 1.43 1.23 -10.42
CA VAL A 84 0.01 1.46 -10.15
C VAL A 84 -0.80 1.32 -11.44
N VAL A 85 -1.69 0.32 -11.46
CA VAL A 85 -2.59 0.02 -12.56
C VAL A 85 -4.04 0.18 -12.09
N ASN A 86 -4.87 0.82 -12.90
CA ASN A 86 -6.25 1.10 -12.54
C ASN A 86 -7.07 -0.19 -12.35
N ASN A 87 -7.85 -0.22 -11.27
CA ASN A 87 -8.67 -1.36 -10.81
C ASN A 87 -7.88 -2.64 -10.48
N GLN A 88 -6.56 -2.53 -10.26
CA GLN A 88 -5.74 -3.66 -9.87
C GLN A 88 -5.72 -3.86 -8.35
N SER A 89 -5.61 -5.13 -7.93
CA SER A 89 -5.40 -5.49 -6.53
C SER A 89 -3.91 -5.56 -6.19
N TYR A 90 -3.56 -5.03 -5.02
CA TYR A 90 -2.22 -5.10 -4.43
C TYR A 90 -2.31 -5.79 -3.09
N LEU A 91 -1.49 -6.81 -2.91
CA LEU A 91 -1.41 -7.54 -1.66
C LEU A 91 -0.53 -6.82 -0.65
N VAL A 92 -1.04 -6.72 0.57
CA VAL A 92 -0.26 -6.42 1.76
C VAL A 92 0.28 -7.74 2.32
N SER A 93 1.57 -7.98 2.16
CA SER A 93 2.28 -9.15 2.69
C SER A 93 3.20 -8.74 3.84
N TRP A 94 3.38 -9.59 4.84
CA TRP A 94 4.26 -9.29 5.97
C TRP A 94 5.08 -10.50 6.42
N LEU A 95 6.23 -10.22 7.03
CA LEU A 95 7.14 -11.21 7.59
C LEU A 95 7.70 -10.70 8.92
N ASN A 96 7.74 -11.57 9.93
CA ASN A 96 8.47 -11.30 11.18
C ASN A 96 9.98 -11.34 10.89
N THR A 97 10.67 -10.21 11.08
CA THR A 97 12.12 -10.10 10.80
C THR A 97 12.96 -10.05 12.08
N ALA A 98 12.35 -9.67 13.20
CA ALA A 98 12.96 -9.72 14.53
C ALA A 98 11.88 -9.70 15.62
N VAL A 99 12.28 -9.92 16.87
CA VAL A 99 11.38 -9.75 18.02
C VAL A 99 10.78 -8.35 18.02
N GLY A 100 9.45 -8.27 17.97
CA GLY A 100 8.70 -7.01 17.93
C GLY A 100 8.81 -6.23 16.62
N ARG A 101 9.36 -6.80 15.53
CA ARG A 101 9.47 -6.13 14.23
C ARG A 101 8.96 -6.99 13.07
N CYS A 102 8.15 -6.38 12.23
CA CYS A 102 7.60 -6.99 11.03
C CYS A 102 7.91 -6.11 9.81
N GLN A 103 8.42 -6.74 8.76
CA GLN A 103 8.56 -6.10 7.46
C GLN A 103 7.24 -6.27 6.70
N VAL A 104 6.72 -5.19 6.14
CA VAL A 104 5.55 -5.21 5.25
C VAL A 104 6.01 -4.91 3.83
N THR A 105 5.36 -5.53 2.86
CA THR A 105 5.59 -5.32 1.44
C THR A 105 4.26 -5.20 0.73
N LEU A 106 4.20 -4.31 -0.26
CA LEU A 106 3.09 -4.23 -1.20
C LEU A 106 3.51 -4.91 -2.50
N GLN A 107 2.69 -5.82 -3.00
CA GLN A 107 2.97 -6.57 -4.23
C GLN A 107 1.74 -6.56 -5.12
N GLN A 108 1.92 -6.35 -6.42
CA GLN A 108 0.82 -6.48 -7.37
C GLN A 108 0.34 -7.93 -7.39
N TRP A 109 -0.97 -8.13 -7.22
CA TRP A 109 -1.56 -9.47 -7.36
C TRP A 109 -1.64 -9.83 -8.85
N PRO A 110 -1.20 -11.04 -9.24
CA PRO A 110 -1.23 -11.50 -10.63
C PRO A 110 -2.65 -11.65 -11.20
#